data_AF-A0A0V0I1Q2-F1
#
_entry.id   AF-A0A0V0I1Q2-F1
#
_cell.length_a   1.000
_cell.length_b   1.000
_cell.length_c   1.000
_cell.angle_alpha   90.00
_cell.angle_beta   90.00
_cell.angle_gamma   90.00
#
_symmetry.space_group_name_H-M   'P 1'
#
loop_
_entity.id
_entity.type
_entity.pdbx_description
1 polymer ?
#
loop_
_entity_poly.entity_id
_entity_poly.type
_entity_poly.pdbx_seq_one_letter_code
_entity_poly.pdbx_strand_id
1 'polypeptide(L)'
;MKKSSKFLPVLGWSMWFSEYLFLERSWAKDENTIKSGLQRLRDYPQPFWLALFVEGTRFTQAKLLAAQEYAASAGLPVPKNVLIPRTKGFVAAVSHMRSFVPAIYDATICIPKSSPAPTMLKLFKGQPSVVHVYLKQHEMKDLPENDDAIAQWCRDIYVAK
;
A
#
# COMPACT_ATOMS: atom_id res chain seq x y z
N MET A 1 -7.17 -5.18 1.51
CA MET A 1 -8.19 -5.08 0.43
C MET A 1 -9.55 -4.66 1.00
N LYS A 2 -10.45 -4.00 0.26
CA LYS A 2 -11.79 -3.67 0.79
C LYS A 2 -12.60 -4.95 1.01
N LYS A 3 -13.24 -5.12 2.17
CA LYS A 3 -14.02 -6.32 2.51
C LYS A 3 -15.08 -6.69 1.47
N SER A 4 -15.74 -5.71 0.84
CA SER A 4 -16.73 -5.96 -0.21
C SER A 4 -16.16 -6.65 -1.46
N SER A 5 -14.85 -6.56 -1.72
CA SER A 5 -14.22 -7.19 -2.88
C SER A 5 -14.16 -8.72 -2.79
N LYS A 6 -14.32 -9.30 -1.59
CA LYS A 6 -14.39 -10.76 -1.40
C LYS A 6 -15.54 -11.41 -2.18
N PHE A 7 -16.62 -10.66 -2.41
CA PHE A 7 -17.82 -11.17 -3.05
C PHE A 7 -17.78 -11.16 -4.58
N LEU A 8 -16.67 -10.71 -5.19
CA LEU A 8 -16.50 -10.81 -6.64
C LEU A 8 -16.16 -12.26 -7.01
N PRO A 9 -16.97 -12.94 -7.85
CA PRO A 9 -16.65 -14.29 -8.30
C PRO A 9 -15.29 -14.32 -9.00
N VAL A 10 -14.56 -15.42 -8.86
CA VAL A 10 -13.20 -15.63 -9.38
C VAL A 10 -12.15 -14.73 -8.72
N LEU A 11 -12.24 -13.40 -8.84
CA LEU A 11 -11.24 -12.46 -8.32
C LEU A 11 -11.26 -12.32 -6.79
N GLY A 12 -12.44 -12.21 -6.19
CA GLY A 12 -12.58 -12.14 -4.73
C GLY A 12 -12.23 -13.46 -4.06
N TRP A 13 -12.56 -14.57 -4.71
CA TRP A 13 -12.19 -15.91 -4.25
C TRP A 13 -10.70 -16.17 -4.39
N SER A 14 -10.07 -15.82 -5.52
CA SER A 14 -8.62 -15.98 -5.67
C SER A 14 -7.85 -15.18 -4.63
N MET A 15 -8.27 -13.94 -4.36
CA MET A 15 -7.70 -13.12 -3.28
C MET A 15 -7.92 -13.74 -1.90
N TRP A 16 -9.09 -14.33 -1.66
CA TRP A 16 -9.38 -15.05 -0.41
C TRP A 16 -8.49 -16.27 -0.24
N PHE A 17 -8.33 -17.11 -1.27
CA PHE A 17 -7.44 -18.27 -1.26
C PHE A 17 -5.96 -17.89 -1.20
N SER A 18 -5.61 -16.67 -1.63
CA SER A 18 -4.26 -16.11 -1.51
C SER A 18 -4.00 -15.41 -0.16
N GLU A 19 -4.85 -15.65 0.86
CA GLU A 19 -4.72 -15.09 2.22
C GLU A 19 -4.67 -13.54 2.26
N TYR A 20 -5.34 -12.85 1.33
CA TYR A 20 -5.39 -11.39 1.36
C TYR A 20 -6.11 -10.89 2.61
N LEU A 21 -5.52 -9.90 3.28
CA LEU A 21 -6.17 -9.23 4.42
C LEU A 21 -7.26 -8.28 3.92
N PHE A 22 -8.52 -8.65 4.20
CA PHE A 22 -9.70 -7.82 3.93
C PHE A 22 -9.98 -6.90 5.12
N LEU A 23 -9.99 -5.59 4.86
CA LEU A 23 -10.17 -4.54 5.86
C LEU A 23 -11.53 -3.84 5.67
N GLU A 24 -12.15 -3.47 6.78
CA GLU A 24 -13.39 -2.70 6.87
C GLU A 24 -13.17 -1.18 6.77
N ARG A 25 -11.90 -0.73 6.73
CA ARG A 25 -11.49 0.69 6.80
C ARG A 25 -11.82 1.33 8.16
N SER A 26 -11.93 0.51 9.20
CA SER A 26 -12.10 0.96 10.58
C SER A 26 -11.03 0.32 11.44
N TRP A 27 -10.10 1.14 11.94
CA TRP A 27 -8.96 0.65 12.72
C TRP A 27 -9.39 -0.22 13.91
N ALA A 28 -10.43 0.21 14.64
CA ALA A 28 -10.93 -0.49 15.81
C ALA A 28 -11.36 -1.95 15.54
N LYS A 29 -11.77 -2.25 14.30
CA LYS A 29 -12.14 -3.62 13.88
C LYS A 29 -11.00 -4.35 13.17
N ASP A 30 -10.20 -3.60 12.43
CA ASP A 30 -9.19 -4.13 11.53
C ASP A 30 -7.88 -4.46 12.24
N GLU A 31 -7.56 -3.83 13.37
CA GLU A 31 -6.29 -4.00 14.09
C GLU A 31 -6.00 -5.46 14.45
N ASN A 32 -6.96 -6.14 15.10
CA ASN A 32 -6.81 -7.55 15.46
C ASN A 32 -6.72 -8.47 14.23
N THR A 33 -7.44 -8.13 13.17
CA THR A 33 -7.42 -8.88 11.90
C THR A 33 -6.07 -8.74 11.21
N ILE A 34 -5.51 -7.52 11.20
CA ILE A 34 -4.17 -7.24 10.66
C ILE A 34 -3.14 -7.98 11.49
N LYS A 35 -3.13 -7.82 12.82
CA LYS A 35 -2.17 -8.47 13.70
C LYS A 35 -2.15 -9.99 13.54
N SER A 36 -3.32 -10.63 13.63
CA SER A 36 -3.43 -12.08 13.46
C SER A 36 -3.02 -12.54 12.05
N GLY A 37 -3.41 -11.80 11.02
CA GLY A 37 -3.03 -12.07 9.64
C GLY A 37 -1.51 -11.99 9.40
N LEU A 38 -0.86 -10.95 9.92
CA LEU A 38 0.59 -10.78 9.82
C LEU A 38 1.35 -11.85 10.60
N GLN A 39 0.87 -12.22 11.79
CA GLN A 39 1.50 -13.27 12.60
C GLN A 39 1.45 -14.64 11.92
N ARG A 40 0.38 -14.96 11.18
CA ARG A 40 0.30 -16.20 10.39
C ARG A 40 1.36 -16.30 9.30
N LEU A 41 1.87 -15.16 8.81
CA LEU A 41 2.91 -15.16 7.79
C LEU A 41 4.28 -15.61 8.33
N ARG A 42 4.48 -15.59 9.65
CA ARG A 42 5.73 -16.04 10.28
C ARG A 42 6.02 -17.51 10.00
N ASP A 43 4.98 -18.34 10.10
CA ASP A 43 5.08 -19.79 9.95
C ASP A 43 4.59 -20.24 8.56
N TYR A 44 4.56 -19.32 7.59
CA TYR A 44 4.10 -19.64 6.24
C TYR A 44 5.11 -20.57 5.55
N PRO A 45 4.67 -21.70 4.97
CA PRO A 45 5.58 -22.75 4.52
C PRO A 45 6.39 -22.39 3.26
N GLN A 46 6.10 -21.26 2.62
CA GLN A 46 6.73 -20.82 1.38
C GLN A 46 7.18 -19.35 1.48
N PRO A 47 8.16 -18.91 0.66
CA PRO A 47 8.44 -17.48 0.51
C PRO A 47 7.18 -16.72 0.08
N PHE A 48 6.94 -15.55 0.68
CA PHE A 48 5.75 -14.74 0.40
C PHE A 48 6.12 -13.30 0.06
N TRP A 49 5.19 -12.62 -0.62
CA TRP A 49 5.21 -11.17 -0.82
C TRP A 49 3.95 -10.56 -0.22
N LEU A 50 4.12 -9.56 0.65
CA LEU A 50 3.02 -8.79 1.19
C LEU A 50 2.98 -7.40 0.55
N ALA A 51 1.97 -7.15 -0.27
CA ALA A 51 1.76 -5.84 -0.88
C ALA A 51 0.92 -4.94 0.04
N LEU A 52 1.49 -3.82 0.48
CA LEU A 52 0.81 -2.79 1.26
C LEU A 52 0.57 -1.55 0.40
N PHE A 53 -0.69 -1.13 0.30
CA PHE A 53 -1.05 0.07 -0.44
C PHE A 53 -1.37 1.22 0.52
N VAL A 54 -0.35 1.99 0.87
CA VAL A 54 -0.38 2.97 1.97
C VAL A 54 -1.22 4.21 1.63
N GLU A 55 -1.37 4.58 0.35
CA GLU A 55 -2.28 5.66 -0.06
C GLU A 55 -3.75 5.33 0.23
N GLY A 56 -4.08 4.04 0.29
CA GLY A 56 -5.41 3.54 0.65
C GLY A 56 -6.51 3.80 -0.40
N THR A 57 -6.20 4.48 -1.51
CA THR A 57 -7.16 4.76 -2.58
C THR A 57 -6.47 4.98 -3.92
N ARG A 58 -7.17 4.67 -5.03
CA ARG A 58 -6.63 4.90 -6.38
C ARG A 58 -6.36 6.39 -6.59
N PHE A 59 -5.18 6.71 -7.10
CA PHE A 59 -4.79 8.05 -7.54
C PHE A 59 -5.73 8.60 -8.63
N THR A 60 -6.18 9.83 -8.43
CA THR A 60 -6.89 10.64 -9.43
C THR A 60 -6.53 12.11 -9.24
N GLN A 61 -6.55 12.92 -10.29
CA GLN A 61 -6.21 14.35 -10.19
C GLN A 61 -7.09 15.09 -9.16
N ALA A 62 -8.39 14.78 -9.12
CA ALA A 62 -9.30 15.36 -8.14
C ALA A 62 -8.91 15.03 -6.69
N LYS A 63 -8.42 13.80 -6.43
CA LYS A 63 -7.95 13.43 -5.08
C LYS A 63 -6.60 14.04 -4.74
N LEU A 64 -5.75 14.24 -5.74
CA LEU A 64 -4.49 14.96 -5.55
C LEU A 64 -4.77 16.40 -5.12
N LEU A 65 -5.67 17.11 -5.80
CA LEU A 65 -6.07 18.48 -5.43
C LEU A 65 -6.62 18.54 -4.00
N ALA A 66 -7.56 17.65 -3.66
CA ALA A 66 -8.10 17.57 -2.30
C ALA A 66 -7.03 17.24 -1.25
N ALA A 67 -6.07 16.39 -1.58
CA ALA A 67 -4.94 16.09 -0.71
C ALA A 67 -4.00 17.30 -0.55
N GLN A 68 -3.80 18.10 -1.60
CA GLN A 68 -3.00 19.32 -1.56
C GLN A 68 -3.65 20.40 -0.69
N GLU A 69 -4.97 20.60 -0.82
CA GLU A 69 -5.74 21.53 0.02
C GLU A 69 -5.70 21.12 1.50
N TYR A 70 -5.84 19.81 1.77
CA TYR A 70 -5.71 19.28 3.12
C TYR A 70 -4.28 19.47 3.65
N ALA A 71 -3.25 19.18 2.85
CA ALA A 71 -1.87 19.36 3.26
C ALA A 71 -1.56 20.83 3.59
N ALA A 72 -1.99 21.76 2.74
CA ALA A 72 -1.81 23.19 2.94
C ALA A 72 -2.52 23.70 4.22
N SER A 73 -3.75 23.24 4.49
CA SER A 73 -4.49 23.64 5.70
C SER A 73 -3.96 22.99 6.98
N ALA A 74 -3.40 21.78 6.90
CA ALA A 74 -2.83 21.07 8.04
C ALA A 74 -1.34 21.37 8.29
N GLY A 75 -0.70 22.23 7.48
CA GLY A 75 0.74 22.51 7.57
C GLY A 75 1.63 21.31 7.21
N LEU A 76 1.12 20.37 6.42
CA LEU A 76 1.85 19.20 5.94
C LEU A 76 2.53 19.49 4.60
N PRO A 77 3.61 18.76 4.24
CA PRO A 77 4.20 18.84 2.91
C PRO A 77 3.17 18.57 1.81
N VAL A 78 3.08 19.50 0.84
CA VAL A 78 2.10 19.43 -0.24
C VAL A 78 2.54 18.39 -1.26
N PRO A 79 1.76 17.31 -1.48
CA PRO A 79 2.15 16.25 -2.40
C PRO A 79 2.06 16.69 -3.87
N LYS A 80 2.96 16.18 -4.72
CA LYS A 80 2.99 16.50 -6.16
C LYS A 80 2.53 15.35 -7.06
N ASN A 81 3.08 14.16 -6.85
CA ASN A 81 2.85 13.00 -7.73
C ASN A 81 2.08 11.86 -7.06
N VAL A 82 2.04 11.83 -5.73
CA VAL A 82 1.42 10.76 -4.92
C VAL A 82 0.37 11.33 -3.97
N LEU A 83 -0.41 10.48 -3.31
CA LEU A 83 -1.31 10.90 -2.24
C LEU A 83 -0.64 10.83 -0.86
N ILE A 84 -1.24 11.47 0.14
CA ILE A 84 -0.76 11.42 1.52
C ILE A 84 -0.91 9.99 2.08
N PRO A 85 0.16 9.37 2.59
CA PRO A 85 0.11 7.99 3.07
C PRO A 85 -0.67 7.86 4.37
N ARG A 86 -1.45 6.77 4.49
CA ARG A 86 -2.11 6.33 5.73
C ARG A 86 -1.21 5.33 6.46
N THR A 87 -0.44 5.82 7.42
CA THR A 87 0.68 5.08 8.01
C THR A 87 0.29 3.96 8.97
N LYS A 88 -0.90 3.97 9.60
CA LYS A 88 -1.26 3.01 10.66
C LYS A 88 -1.07 1.53 10.28
N GLY A 89 -1.54 1.15 9.08
CA GLY A 89 -1.39 -0.23 8.60
C GLY A 89 0.06 -0.59 8.28
N PHE A 90 0.85 0.39 7.82
CA PHE A 90 2.28 0.21 7.57
C PHE A 90 3.06 0.04 8.88
N VAL A 91 2.79 0.89 9.87
CA VAL A 91 3.40 0.80 11.21
C VAL A 91 3.13 -0.59 11.81
N ALA A 92 1.87 -1.03 11.85
CA ALA A 92 1.56 -2.36 12.37
C ALA A 92 2.23 -3.51 11.60
N ALA A 93 2.39 -3.38 10.27
CA ALA A 93 3.13 -4.35 9.47
C ALA A 93 4.61 -4.40 9.87
N VAL A 94 5.28 -3.26 9.97
CA VAL A 94 6.68 -3.18 10.39
C VAL A 94 6.85 -3.74 11.80
N SER A 95 6.04 -3.28 12.76
CA SER A 95 6.18 -3.66 14.17
C SER A 95 5.93 -5.16 14.41
N HIS A 96 5.05 -5.80 13.63
CA HIS A 96 4.78 -7.25 13.77
C HIS A 96 5.68 -8.15 12.92
N MET A 97 6.20 -7.67 11.79
CA MET A 97 6.95 -8.50 10.85
C MET A 97 8.47 -8.35 10.94
N ARG A 98 8.97 -7.35 11.68
CA ARG A 98 10.40 -7.02 11.76
C ARG A 98 11.31 -8.20 12.11
N SER A 99 10.82 -9.16 12.89
CA SER A 99 11.59 -10.33 13.33
C SER A 99 11.81 -11.40 12.25
N PHE A 100 11.03 -11.40 11.16
CA PHE A 100 11.10 -12.45 10.14
C PHE A 100 11.04 -11.95 8.69
N VAL A 101 10.74 -10.67 8.46
CA VAL A 101 10.83 -10.05 7.13
C VAL A 101 12.13 -9.26 7.01
N PRO A 102 13.01 -9.58 6.05
CA PRO A 102 14.34 -8.98 5.97
C PRO A 102 14.36 -7.60 5.32
N ALA A 103 13.41 -7.29 4.43
CA ALA A 103 13.42 -6.07 3.63
C ALA A 103 12.03 -5.61 3.21
N ILE A 104 11.93 -4.31 2.91
CA ILE A 104 10.77 -3.64 2.36
C ILE A 104 11.14 -3.09 0.99
N TYR A 105 10.29 -3.32 -0.01
CA TYR A 105 10.44 -2.75 -1.33
C TYR A 105 9.45 -1.59 -1.49
N ASP A 106 9.98 -0.38 -1.63
CA ASP A 106 9.20 0.77 -2.08
C ASP A 106 9.03 0.69 -3.60
N ALA A 107 7.78 0.54 -4.05
CA ALA A 107 7.42 0.48 -5.45
C ALA A 107 6.60 1.72 -5.83
N THR A 108 7.13 2.52 -6.75
CA THR A 108 6.40 3.65 -7.34
C THR A 108 6.08 3.34 -8.79
N ILE A 109 4.78 3.43 -9.13
CA ILE A 109 4.27 3.08 -10.44
C ILE A 109 3.93 4.35 -11.21
N CYS A 110 4.61 4.55 -12.33
CA CYS A 110 4.45 5.72 -13.20
C CYS A 110 3.85 5.28 -14.55
N ILE A 111 2.82 5.98 -14.99
CA ILE A 111 2.19 5.76 -16.30
C ILE A 111 2.59 6.94 -17.20
N PRO A 112 3.27 6.69 -18.34
CA PRO A 112 3.60 7.76 -19.28
C PRO A 112 2.36 8.51 -19.74
N LYS A 113 2.42 9.84 -19.76
CA LYS A 113 1.32 10.67 -20.31
C LYS A 113 1.08 10.42 -21.80
N SER A 114 2.10 9.94 -22.52
CA SER A 114 2.01 9.54 -23.92
C SER A 114 1.25 8.23 -24.14
N SER A 115 1.00 7.45 -23.08
CA SER A 115 0.36 6.15 -23.16
C SER A 115 -1.04 6.17 -22.53
N PRO A 116 -2.02 5.48 -23.15
CA PRO A 116 -3.34 5.33 -22.54
C PRO A 116 -3.25 4.59 -21.20
N ALA A 117 -3.87 5.17 -20.18
CA ALA A 117 -3.85 4.62 -18.83
C ALA A 117 -4.35 3.16 -18.79
N PRO A 118 -3.73 2.30 -17.97
CA PRO A 118 -4.20 0.94 -17.78
C PRO A 118 -5.59 0.98 -17.16
N THR A 119 -6.53 0.27 -17.78
CA THR A 119 -7.87 0.05 -17.22
C THR A 119 -8.18 -1.44 -17.23
N MET A 120 -9.09 -1.87 -16.36
CA MET A 120 -9.54 -3.27 -16.35
C MET A 120 -10.09 -3.69 -17.71
N LEU A 121 -10.82 -2.80 -18.40
CA LEU A 121 -11.36 -3.09 -19.73
C LEU A 121 -10.26 -3.33 -20.76
N LYS A 122 -9.19 -2.52 -20.72
CA LYS A 122 -8.02 -2.73 -21.60
C LYS A 122 -7.33 -4.06 -21.31
N LEU A 123 -7.16 -4.40 -20.04
CA LEU A 123 -6.60 -5.68 -19.62
C LEU A 123 -7.43 -6.85 -20.15
N PHE A 124 -8.76 -6.82 -19.97
CA PHE A 124 -9.66 -7.86 -20.49
C PHE A 124 -9.67 -7.94 -22.02
N LYS A 125 -9.46 -6.82 -22.71
CA LYS A 125 -9.32 -6.78 -24.18
C LYS A 125 -7.93 -7.17 -24.69
N GLY A 126 -7.01 -7.59 -23.81
CA GLY A 126 -5.64 -7.95 -24.19
C GLY A 126 -4.83 -6.77 -24.75
N GLN A 127 -5.22 -5.53 -24.45
CA GLN A 127 -4.56 -4.34 -24.99
C GLN A 127 -3.30 -4.00 -24.17
N PRO A 128 -2.17 -3.70 -24.83
CA PRO A 128 -0.94 -3.35 -24.13
C PRO A 128 -1.10 -2.02 -23.37
N SER A 129 -0.37 -1.92 -22.26
CA SER A 129 -0.23 -0.70 -21.45
C SER A 129 1.22 -0.58 -21.01
N VAL A 130 1.79 0.61 -21.14
CA VAL A 130 3.16 0.89 -20.71
C VAL A 130 3.13 1.43 -19.30
N VAL A 131 3.97 0.86 -18.44
CA VAL A 131 4.11 1.23 -17.04
C VAL A 131 5.60 1.21 -16.70
N HIS A 132 6.08 2.28 -16.04
CA HIS A 132 7.41 2.31 -15.44
C HIS A 132 7.28 2.04 -13.96
N VAL A 133 8.07 1.09 -13.45
CA VAL A 133 8.11 0.77 -12.03
C VAL A 133 9.47 1.16 -11.49
N TYR A 134 9.49 2.07 -10.52
CA TYR A 134 10.68 2.40 -9.76
C TYR A 134 10.65 1.60 -8.45
N LEU A 135 11.67 0.77 -8.25
CA LEU A 135 11.80 -0.08 -7.06
C LEU A 135 13.03 0.34 -6.27
N LYS A 136 12.84 0.53 -4.95
CA LYS A 136 13.92 0.77 -4.00
C LYS A 136 13.80 -0.20 -2.83
N GLN A 137 14.88 -0.92 -2.55
CA GLN A 137 14.94 -1.82 -1.40
C GLN A 137 15.41 -1.05 -0.16
N HIS A 138 14.75 -1.33 0.96
CA HIS A 138 15.12 -0.87 2.29
C HIS A 138 15.26 -2.09 3.21
N GLU A 139 16.38 -2.21 3.91
CA GLU A 139 16.53 -3.29 4.87
C GLU A 139 15.66 -3.03 6.11
N MET A 140 15.04 -4.07 6.65
CA MET A 140 14.16 -3.95 7.80
C MET A 140 14.90 -3.43 9.04
N LYS A 141 16.20 -3.74 9.15
CA LYS A 141 17.06 -3.30 10.25
C LYS A 141 17.32 -1.79 10.25
N ASP A 142 17.21 -1.13 9.09
CA ASP A 142 17.48 0.30 8.94
C ASP A 142 16.25 1.16 9.30
N LEU A 143 15.08 0.54 9.49
CA LEU A 143 13.88 1.27 9.88
C LEU A 143 13.90 1.63 11.37
N PRO A 144 13.35 2.80 11.76
CA PRO A 144 13.22 3.19 13.17
C PRO A 144 12.43 2.19 14.00
N GLU A 145 12.66 2.13 15.32
CA GLU A 145 11.96 1.17 16.20
C GLU A 145 10.61 1.70 16.73
N ASN A 146 10.50 2.99 17.00
CA ASN A 146 9.28 3.60 17.53
C ASN A 146 8.21 3.73 16.43
N ASP A 147 6.97 3.36 16.74
CA ASP A 147 5.80 3.48 15.88
C ASP A 147 5.64 4.88 15.25
N ASP A 148 5.86 5.95 16.03
CA ASP A 148 5.79 7.33 15.52
C ASP A 148 6.91 7.63 14.51
N ALA A 149 8.10 7.10 14.76
CA ALA A 149 9.25 7.25 13.87
C ALA A 149 9.09 6.41 12.60
N ILE A 150 8.49 5.22 12.68
CA ILE A 150 8.12 4.41 11.51
C ILE A 150 7.08 5.14 10.66
N ALA A 151 6.08 5.76 11.31
CA ALA A 151 5.09 6.57 10.61
C ALA A 151 5.75 7.76 9.90
N GLN A 152 6.71 8.42 10.55
CA GLN A 152 7.43 9.54 9.95
C GLN A 152 8.30 9.09 8.77
N TRP A 153 9.07 8.01 8.92
CA TRP A 153 9.85 7.41 7.83
C TRP A 153 8.99 7.13 6.59
N CYS A 154 7.78 6.60 6.79
CA CYS A 154 6.84 6.36 5.70
C CYS A 154 6.40 7.66 5.03
N ARG A 155 6.12 8.72 5.81
CA ARG A 155 5.78 10.04 5.24
C ARG A 155 6.95 10.62 4.44
N ASP A 156 8.17 10.54 4.95
CA ASP A 156 9.35 11.11 4.30
C ASP A 156 9.62 10.48 2.93
N ILE A 157 9.43 9.16 2.81
CA ILE A 157 9.50 8.46 1.52
C ILE A 157 8.48 9.00 0.51
N TYR A 158 7.25 9.30 0.96
CA TYR A 158 6.22 9.84 0.08
C TYR A 158 6.47 11.31 -0.29
N VAL A 159 7.12 12.09 0.59
CA VAL A 159 7.51 13.48 0.30
C VAL A 159 8.61 13.55 -0.76
N ALA A 160 9.48 12.54 -0.84
CA ALA A 160 10.53 12.46 -1.85
C ALA A 160 10.02 12.18 -3.28
N LYS A 161 8.72 11.91 -3.47
CA LYS A 161 8.11 11.45 -4.73
C LYS A 161 7.41 12.55 -5.53
#